data_AF-A0A0D1L1G8-F1
#
_entry.id   AF-A0A0D1L1G8-F1
#
_cell.length_a   1.000
_cell.length_b   1.000
_cell.length_c   1.000
_cell.angle_alpha   90.00
_cell.angle_beta   90.00
_cell.angle_gamma   90.00
#
_symmetry.space_group_name_H-M   'P 1'
#
loop_
_entity.id
_entity.type
_entity.pdbx_description
1 polymer ?
#
loop_
_entity_poly.entity_id
_entity_poly.type
_entity_poly.pdbx_seq_one_letter_code
_entity_poly.pdbx_strand_id
1 'polypeptide(L)' 'MSGIDWRMSAVLANVDRSGSELAEVTSLEQAVRVWLALDNGLQNEAVLRPERAVVIDGETVAAFEGQAIRALADRLP' A
#
# COMPACT_ATOMS: atom_id res chain seq x y z
N MET A 1 -13.64 -7.29 13.40
CA MET A 1 -12.35 -7.94 13.06
C MET A 1 -12.15 -7.75 11.56
N SER A 2 -11.58 -6.62 11.16
CA SER A 2 -11.35 -6.32 9.74
C SER A 2 -10.23 -7.24 9.27
N GLY A 3 -10.59 -8.29 8.53
CA GLY A 3 -9.72 -9.38 8.10
C GLY A 3 -8.80 -9.00 6.94
N ILE A 4 -7.98 -7.98 7.13
CA ILE A 4 -6.92 -7.64 6.17
C ILE A 4 -5.79 -8.66 6.38
N ASP A 5 -5.50 -9.45 5.34
CA ASP A 5 -4.35 -10.35 5.34
C ASP A 5 -3.08 -9.56 5.04
N TRP A 6 -2.50 -8.99 6.10
CA TRP A 6 -1.28 -8.17 6.04
C TRP A 6 -0.04 -8.91 5.51
N ARG A 7 -0.07 -10.25 5.52
CA ARG A 7 1.02 -11.10 5.03
C ARG A 7 0.93 -11.40 3.54
N MET A 8 -0.18 -11.05 2.88
CA MET A 8 -0.30 -11.22 1.43
C MET A 8 0.73 -10.38 0.70
N SER A 9 1.19 -10.84 -0.46
CA SER A 9 2.11 -10.05 -1.29
C SER A 9 1.45 -8.75 -1.74
N ALA A 10 2.23 -7.70 -1.91
CA ALA A 10 1.75 -6.45 -2.46
C ALA A 10 2.84 -5.79 -3.28
N VAL A 11 2.46 -4.83 -4.10
CA VAL A 11 3.38 -4.07 -4.93
C VAL A 11 3.18 -2.60 -4.63
N LEU A 12 4.26 -1.89 -4.32
CA LEU A 12 4.23 -0.44 -4.15
C LEU A 12 4.95 0.22 -5.33
N ALA A 13 4.18 0.88 -6.18
CA ALA A 13 4.66 1.59 -7.37
C ALA A 13 4.84 3.09 -7.09
N ASN A 14 5.59 3.77 -7.97
CA ASN A 14 5.87 5.21 -7.94
C ASN A 14 6.54 5.69 -6.63
N VAL A 15 7.48 4.88 -6.13
CA VAL A 15 8.22 5.14 -4.89
C VAL A 15 9.57 5.82 -5.12
N ASP A 16 9.97 5.95 -6.37
CA ASP A 16 11.23 6.58 -6.76
C ASP A 16 10.95 7.70 -7.78
N ARG A 17 11.83 8.71 -7.80
CA ARG A 17 11.75 9.81 -8.77
C ARG A 17 12.52 9.49 -10.05
N SER A 18 13.27 8.40 -10.05
CA SER A 18 14.17 7.97 -11.12
C SER A 18 13.53 6.97 -12.08
N GLY A 19 12.27 6.57 -11.86
CA GLY A 19 11.51 5.69 -12.74
C GLY A 19 11.86 4.21 -12.57
N SER A 20 12.68 3.85 -11.59
CA SER A 20 12.97 2.46 -11.22
C SER A 20 11.89 1.94 -10.27
N GLU A 21 10.80 1.56 -10.94
CA GLU A 21 10.12 0.25 -10.83
C GLU A 21 9.93 -0.34 -9.42
N LEU A 22 8.66 -0.36 -9.01
CA LEU A 22 8.02 -1.38 -8.19
C LEU A 22 8.89 -1.92 -7.04
N ALA A 23 8.69 -1.40 -5.83
CA ALA A 23 9.16 -2.13 -4.67
C ALA A 23 8.34 -3.44 -4.60
N GLU A 24 8.94 -4.56 -5.01
CA GLU A 24 8.45 -5.91 -4.72
C GLU A 24 8.54 -6.11 -3.20
N VAL A 25 7.49 -5.69 -2.52
CA VAL A 25 7.35 -5.79 -1.08
C VAL A 25 6.72 -7.13 -0.78
N THR A 26 7.43 -7.93 0.01
CA THR A 26 7.05 -9.32 0.32
C THR A 26 5.75 -9.44 1.11
N SER A 27 5.21 -8.33 1.62
CA SER A 27 3.91 -8.29 2.28
C SER A 27 3.25 -6.91 2.18
N LEU A 28 1.92 -6.89 2.27
CA LEU A 28 1.10 -5.69 2.37
C LEU A 28 1.53 -4.80 3.54
N GLU A 29 1.90 -5.41 4.66
CA GLU A 29 2.42 -4.67 5.82
C GLU A 29 3.70 -3.90 5.49
N GLN A 30 4.68 -4.58 4.88
CA GLN A 30 5.94 -3.97 4.47
C GLN A 30 5.69 -2.88 3.42
N ALA A 31 4.77 -3.10 2.49
CA ALA A 31 4.35 -2.11 1.50
C ALA A 31 3.93 -0.80 2.15
N VAL A 32 3.03 -0.86 3.13
CA VAL A 32 2.52 0.32 3.81
C VAL A 32 3.59 0.99 4.68
N ARG A 33 4.46 0.20 5.33
CA ARG A 33 5.60 0.74 6.09
C ARG A 33 6.62 1.47 5.20
N VAL A 34 6.92 0.93 4.03
CA VAL A 34 7.79 1.58 3.03
C VAL A 34 7.14 2.89 2.57
N TRP A 35 5.85 2.87 2.26
CA TRP A 35 5.09 4.07 1.90
C TRP A 35 5.15 5.16 2.99
N LEU A 36 4.99 4.79 4.27
CA LEU A 36 5.12 5.73 5.39
C LEU A 36 6.51 6.36 5.52
N ALA A 37 7.55 5.69 5.04
CA ALA A 37 8.93 6.19 5.03
C ALA A 37 9.24 7.09 3.82
N LEU A 38 8.36 7.18 2.82
CA LEU A 38 8.53 8.07 1.66
C LEU A 38 8.30 9.53 2.04
N ASP A 39 8.90 10.44 1.27
CA ASP A 39 8.59 11.85 1.34
C ASP A 39 7.12 12.13 0.94
N ASN A 40 6.50 13.15 1.54
CA ASN A 40 5.09 13.50 1.31
C ASN A 40 4.72 13.68 -0.18
N GLY A 41 5.67 14.10 -1.02
CA GLY A 41 5.43 14.18 -2.48
C GLY A 41 5.22 12.81 -3.11
N LEU A 42 6.13 11.86 -2.83
CA LEU A 42 6.07 10.49 -3.33
C LEU A 42 4.92 9.71 -2.70
N GLN A 43 4.56 9.99 -1.45
CA GLN A 43 3.40 9.38 -0.81
C GLN A 43 2.11 9.60 -1.61
N ASN A 44 1.91 10.80 -2.18
CA ASN A 44 0.72 11.12 -2.95
C ASN A 44 0.69 10.47 -4.35
N GLU A 45 1.86 10.22 -4.93
CA GLU A 45 1.99 9.59 -6.25
C GLU A 45 2.07 8.07 -6.18
N ALA A 46 2.35 7.52 -5.00
CA ALA A 46 2.50 6.09 -4.76
C ALA A 46 1.18 5.33 -4.94
N VAL A 47 1.29 4.17 -5.58
CA VAL A 47 0.17 3.25 -5.83
C VAL A 47 0.50 1.89 -5.23
N LEU A 48 -0.30 1.47 -4.26
CA LEU A 48 -0.17 0.19 -3.59
C LEU A 48 -1.21 -0.79 -4.14
N ARG A 49 -0.73 -1.93 -4.64
CA ARG A 49 -1.56 -2.98 -5.25
C ARG A 49 -1.35 -4.28 -4.49
N PRO A 50 -2.27 -4.68 -3.62
CA PRO A 50 -2.21 -5.99 -2.99
C PRO A 50 -2.41 -7.10 -4.06
N GLU A 51 -1.86 -8.29 -3.80
CA GLU A 51 -2.05 -9.48 -4.64
C GLU A 51 -3.52 -9.84 -4.80
N ARG A 52 -4.32 -9.60 -3.75
CA ARG A 52 -5.77 -9.81 -3.73
C ARG A 52 -6.46 -8.57 -3.20
N ALA A 53 -7.67 -8.31 -3.71
CA ALA A 53 -8.45 -7.17 -3.25
C ALA A 53 -8.74 -7.30 -1.74
N VAL A 54 -8.61 -6.17 -1.03
CA VAL A 54 -8.79 -6.08 0.42
C VAL A 54 -10.18 -5.54 0.70
N VAL A 55 -10.90 -6.15 1.64
CA VAL A 55 -12.20 -5.65 2.06
C VAL A 55 -12.04 -4.67 3.21
N ILE A 56 -12.42 -3.43 2.99
CA ILE A 56 -12.37 -2.32 3.96
C ILE A 56 -13.80 -1.81 4.14
N ASP A 57 -14.31 -1.89 5.37
CA ASP A 57 -15.67 -1.41 5.70
C ASP A 57 -16.79 -1.97 4.78
N GLY A 58 -16.57 -3.16 4.21
CA GLY A 58 -17.49 -3.79 3.24
C GLY A 58 -17.22 -3.46 1.77
N GLU A 59 -16.30 -2.55 1.48
CA GLU A 59 -15.85 -2.19 0.14
C GLU A 59 -14.64 -3.02 -0.28
N THR A 60 -14.67 -3.58 -1.50
CA THR A 60 -13.56 -4.36 -2.04
C THR A 60 -12.60 -3.44 -2.79
N VAL A 61 -11.42 -3.21 -2.22
CA VAL A 61 -10.41 -2.30 -2.74
C VAL A 61 -9.26 -3.10 -3.36
N ALA A 62 -9.08 -2.96 -4.67
CA ALA A 62 -8.05 -3.67 -5.42
C ALA A 62 -6.73 -2.89 -5.54
N ALA A 63 -6.75 -1.58 -5.30
CA ALA A 63 -5.59 -0.70 -5.33
C ALA A 63 -5.81 0.49 -4.39
N PHE A 64 -4.73 0.98 -3.80
CA PHE A 64 -4.72 2.12 -2.91
C PHE A 64 -3.78 3.17 -3.48
N GLU A 65 -4.23 4.42 -3.51
CA GLU A 65 -3.45 5.54 -4.03
C GLU A 65 -3.38 6.63 -2.97
N GLY A 66 -2.19 7.20 -2.76
CA GLY A 66 -2.01 8.37 -1.89
C GLY A 66 -2.73 8.27 -0.54
N GLN A 67 -3.76 9.10 -0.34
CA GLN A 67 -4.54 9.14 0.90
C GLN A 67 -5.25 7.83 1.25
N ALA A 68 -5.59 6.99 0.26
CA ALA A 68 -6.18 5.68 0.55
C ALA A 68 -5.17 4.75 1.25
N ILE A 69 -3.88 4.87 0.91
CA ILE A 69 -2.80 4.14 1.61
C ILE A 69 -2.67 4.67 3.05
N ARG A 70 -2.89 5.97 3.28
CA ARG A 70 -2.92 6.54 4.64
C ARG A 70 -4.00 5.92 5.51
N ALA A 71 -5.22 5.83 4.98
CA ALA A 71 -6.34 5.18 5.68
C ALA A 71 -6.08 3.68 5.93
N LEU A 72 -5.34 3.02 5.04
CA LEU A 72 -4.87 1.65 5.25
C LEU A 72 -3.78 1.60 6.34
N ALA A 73 -2.85 2.56 6.36
CA ALA A 73 -1.78 2.67 7.35
C ALA A 73 -2.30 2.86 8.78
N ASP A 74 -3.38 3.61 8.96
CA ASP A 74 -4.04 3.78 10.26
C ASP A 74 -4.62 2.47 10.82
N ARG A 75 -4.66 1.40 10.01
CA ARG A 75 -5.14 0.06 10.39
C ARG A 75 -4.03 -0.99 10.48
N LEU A 76 -2.76 -0.60 10.34
CA LEU A 76 -1.63 -1.49 10.56
C LEU A 76 -1.71 -2.11 11.97
N PRO A 77 -1.41 -3.42 12.12
CA PRO A 77 -1.41 -4.11 13.41
C PRO A 77 -0.24 -3.71 14.30
#